data_AF-A0A2A4Z6Q1-F1
#
_entry.id   AF-A0A2A4Z6Q1-F1
#
_cell.length_a   1.000
_cell.length_b   1.000
_cell.length_c   1.000
_cell.angle_alpha   90.00
_cell.angle_beta   90.00
_cell.angle_gamma   90.00
#
_symmetry.space_group_name_H-M   'P 1'
#
loop_
_entity.id
_entity.type
_entity.pdbx_description
1 polymer ?
#
loop_
_entity_poly.entity_id
_entity_poly.type
_entity_poly.pdbx_seq_one_letter_code
_entity_poly.pdbx_strand_id
1 'polypeptide(L)'
;MTHNLFKLYGVSIVTLSLCAGCSSFYWPQHGHGGIAEGRPHMVHWHYERHQLDLIKMQITDVRQDMHILRHNDADKYHPALMHDIEMQMILVEREFEGHFYKDTENNLIKVQNLLIRLQKKMEKHQI
;
A
#
# COMPACT_ATOMS: atom_id res chain seq x y z
N MET A 1 -38.37 -43.84 -36.64
CA MET A 1 -37.89 -42.45 -36.82
C MET A 1 -38.95 -41.56 -36.22
N THR A 2 -38.77 -40.84 -35.12
CA THR A 2 -37.63 -40.04 -34.68
C THR A 2 -37.54 -40.03 -33.15
N HIS A 3 -36.38 -40.42 -32.63
CA HIS A 3 -36.04 -40.35 -31.23
C HIS A 3 -35.86 -38.89 -30.76
N ASN A 4 -36.37 -38.61 -29.56
CA ASN A 4 -35.74 -37.79 -28.52
C ASN A 4 -34.99 -36.52 -28.96
N LEU A 5 -35.70 -35.40 -29.11
CA LEU A 5 -35.11 -34.07 -29.31
C LEU A 5 -35.55 -33.03 -28.27
N PHE A 6 -36.07 -33.46 -27.12
CA PHE A 6 -36.42 -32.60 -25.99
C PHE A 6 -35.52 -32.89 -24.79
N LYS A 7 -34.22 -32.57 -24.89
CA LYS A 7 -33.34 -32.54 -23.70
C LYS A 7 -32.01 -31.78 -23.81
N LEU A 8 -31.79 -30.97 -24.86
CA LEU A 8 -30.46 -30.38 -25.11
C LEU A 8 -30.37 -28.85 -25.09
N TYR A 9 -31.39 -28.13 -24.65
CA TYR A 9 -31.34 -26.65 -24.60
C TYR A 9 -31.25 -26.05 -23.18
N GLY A 10 -31.45 -26.85 -22.13
CA GLY A 10 -31.36 -26.36 -20.74
C GLY A 10 -29.95 -26.33 -20.16
N VAL A 11 -29.01 -27.09 -20.72
CA VAL A 11 -27.66 -27.23 -20.17
C VAL A 11 -26.70 -26.14 -20.68
N SER A 12 -26.96 -25.56 -21.86
CA SER A 12 -26.06 -24.58 -22.48
C SER A 12 -26.16 -23.17 -21.92
N ILE A 13 -27.30 -22.76 -21.35
CA ILE A 13 -27.44 -21.41 -20.78
C ILE A 13 -26.77 -21.35 -19.40
N VAL A 14 -26.91 -22.40 -18.58
CA VAL A 14 -26.27 -22.46 -17.26
C VAL A 14 -24.74 -22.58 -17.37
N THR A 15 -24.24 -23.27 -18.40
CA THR A 15 -22.78 -23.38 -18.62
C THR A 15 -22.16 -22.08 -19.16
N LEU A 16 -22.87 -21.30 -19.99
CA LEU A 16 -22.36 -19.98 -20.40
C LEU A 16 -22.30 -19.00 -19.22
N SER A 17 -23.22 -19.09 -18.25
CA SER A 17 -23.17 -18.27 -17.02
C SER A 17 -22.04 -18.69 -16.09
N LEU A 18 -21.68 -19.98 -16.06
CA LEU A 18 -20.58 -20.50 -15.24
C LEU A 18 -19.20 -20.16 -15.81
N CYS A 19 -19.04 -20.09 -17.14
CA CYS A 19 -17.76 -19.73 -17.76
C CYS A 19 -17.45 -18.23 -17.71
N ALA A 20 -18.46 -17.36 -17.65
CA ALA A 20 -18.26 -15.91 -17.48
C ALA A 20 -17.79 -15.53 -16.06
N GLY A 21 -17.97 -16.41 -15.08
CA GLY A 21 -17.50 -16.21 -13.70
C GLY A 21 -15.99 -16.46 -13.52
N CYS A 22 -15.32 -17.08 -14.50
CA CYS A 22 -13.91 -17.49 -14.37
C CYS A 22 -12.93 -16.63 -15.18
N SER A 23 -13.40 -15.76 -16.09
CA SER A 23 -12.53 -14.90 -16.91
C SER A 23 -12.42 -13.45 -16.42
N SER A 24 -13.14 -13.08 -15.37
CA SER A 24 -12.98 -11.80 -14.66
C SER A 24 -12.42 -11.98 -13.25
N PHE A 25 -11.71 -13.08 -13.02
CA PHE A 25 -10.84 -13.20 -11.86
C PHE A 25 -9.60 -12.33 -12.13
N TYR A 26 -9.80 -11.02 -12.03
CA TYR A 26 -8.72 -10.08 -11.73
C TYR A 26 -8.15 -10.55 -10.40
N TRP A 27 -7.14 -11.41 -10.49
CA TRP A 27 -6.33 -11.77 -9.35
C TRP A 27 -5.90 -10.47 -8.70
N PRO A 28 -6.27 -10.19 -7.43
CA PRO A 28 -5.70 -9.04 -6.75
C PRO A 28 -4.19 -9.23 -6.78
N GLN A 29 -3.47 -8.23 -7.30
CA GLN A 29 -2.01 -8.20 -7.25
C GLN A 29 -1.61 -8.51 -5.81
N HIS A 30 -0.79 -9.54 -5.66
CA HIS A 30 -0.56 -10.19 -4.38
C HIS A 30 0.15 -9.21 -3.44
N GLY A 31 -0.59 -8.70 -2.47
CA GLY A 31 -0.13 -7.87 -1.37
C GLY A 31 -1.04 -8.05 -0.15
N HIS A 32 -1.48 -9.30 0.09
CA HIS A 32 -2.19 -9.69 1.30
C HIS A 32 -1.21 -9.77 2.47
N GLY A 33 -0.95 -8.62 3.07
CA GLY A 33 -0.50 -8.48 4.45
C GLY A 33 -1.54 -7.67 5.20
N GLY A 34 -2.43 -8.37 5.91
CA GLY A 34 -3.46 -7.78 6.75
C GLY A 34 -4.86 -7.80 6.12
N ILE A 35 -5.72 -8.64 6.70
CA ILE A 35 -7.18 -8.49 6.89
C ILE A 35 -7.85 -7.41 6.04
N ALA A 36 -8.90 -7.81 5.32
CA ALA A 36 -10.01 -7.01 4.79
C ALA A 36 -10.23 -5.64 5.48
N GLU A 37 -9.38 -4.67 5.22
CA GLU A 37 -9.74 -3.27 5.34
C GLU A 37 -10.63 -3.02 4.14
N GLY A 38 -11.93 -2.90 4.38
CA GLY A 38 -12.90 -2.46 3.38
C GLY A 38 -12.56 -1.05 2.94
N ARG A 39 -11.51 -0.89 2.14
CA ARG A 39 -11.17 0.36 1.50
C ARG A 39 -12.16 0.54 0.35
N PRO A 40 -12.79 1.72 0.24
CA PRO A 40 -13.72 2.01 -0.85
C PRO A 40 -13.04 1.74 -2.19
N HIS A 41 -13.85 1.32 -3.19
CA HIS A 41 -13.38 1.07 -4.54
C HIS A 41 -12.42 2.17 -5.01
N MET A 42 -11.25 1.77 -5.51
CA MET A 42 -10.19 2.67 -5.97
C MET A 42 -10.78 3.84 -6.77
N VAL A 43 -10.73 5.04 -6.19
CA VAL A 43 -10.78 6.25 -7.01
C VAL A 43 -9.43 6.29 -7.72
N HIS A 44 -9.41 6.05 -9.02
CA HIS A 44 -8.21 6.23 -9.84
C HIS A 44 -7.83 7.71 -9.82
N TRP A 45 -7.05 8.12 -8.83
CA TRP A 45 -6.40 9.43 -8.85
C TRP A 45 -5.38 9.42 -9.98
N HIS A 46 -5.63 10.24 -10.99
CA HIS A 46 -4.70 10.41 -12.10
C HIS A 46 -3.55 11.29 -11.62
N TYR A 47 -2.50 10.65 -11.11
CA TYR A 47 -1.26 11.33 -10.77
C TYR A 47 -0.46 11.58 -12.05
N GLU A 48 -0.11 12.84 -12.26
CA GLU A 48 0.82 13.20 -13.32
C GLU A 48 2.24 12.74 -12.97
N ARG A 49 3.07 12.51 -14.00
CA ARG A 49 4.44 12.04 -13.83
C ARG A 49 5.25 12.90 -12.87
N HIS A 50 5.11 14.22 -12.97
CA HIS A 50 5.76 15.18 -12.07
C HIS A 50 5.36 14.95 -10.60
N GLN A 51 4.09 14.67 -10.32
CA GLN A 51 3.63 14.43 -8.95
C GLN A 51 4.21 13.13 -8.39
N LEU A 52 4.34 12.09 -9.22
CA LEU A 52 4.99 10.85 -8.83
C LEU A 52 6.48 11.04 -8.54
N ASP A 53 7.17 11.86 -9.33
CA ASP A 53 8.58 12.18 -9.12
C ASP A 53 8.78 12.96 -7.80
N LEU A 54 7.87 13.88 -7.46
CA LEU A 54 7.87 14.54 -6.16
C LEU A 54 7.67 13.56 -5.00
N ILE A 55 6.73 12.63 -5.12
CA ILE A 55 6.50 11.61 -4.07
C ILE A 55 7.76 10.74 -3.91
N LYS A 56 8.39 10.30 -5.00
CA LYS A 56 9.65 9.54 -4.94
C LYS A 56 10.78 10.31 -4.27
N MET A 57 10.88 11.61 -4.56
CA MET A 57 11.86 12.48 -3.93
C MET A 57 11.62 12.55 -2.42
N GLN A 58 10.37 12.78 -1.98
CA GLN A 58 10.01 12.79 -0.56
C GLN A 58 10.30 11.47 0.15
N ILE A 59 10.02 10.33 -0.49
CA ILE A 59 10.37 8.99 0.02
C ILE A 59 11.89 8.88 0.22
N THR A 60 12.67 9.38 -0.73
CA THR A 60 14.14 9.36 -0.66
C THR A 60 14.67 10.25 0.46
N ASP A 61 14.12 11.45 0.62
CA ASP A 61 14.50 12.38 1.70
C ASP A 61 14.22 11.76 3.07
N VAL A 62 13.03 11.14 3.25
CA VAL A 62 12.67 10.45 4.50
C VAL A 62 13.64 9.30 4.80
N ARG A 63 14.05 8.52 3.79
CA ARG A 63 15.07 7.46 3.96
C ARG A 63 16.40 8.03 4.44
N GLN A 64 16.80 9.17 3.88
CA GLN A 64 18.04 9.85 4.27
C GLN A 64 17.97 10.35 5.71
N ASP A 65 16.85 10.95 6.12
CA ASP A 65 16.62 11.40 7.50
C ASP A 65 16.69 10.23 8.49
N MET A 66 16.05 9.11 8.16
CA MET A 66 16.13 7.88 8.97
C MET A 66 17.57 7.38 9.11
N HIS A 67 18.35 7.40 8.02
CA HIS A 67 19.75 7.00 8.06
C HIS A 67 20.58 7.90 8.99
N ILE A 68 20.38 9.22 8.93
CA ILE A 68 21.04 10.19 9.81
C ILE A 68 20.66 9.93 11.27
N LEU A 69 19.39 9.67 11.56
CA LEU A 69 18.91 9.40 12.91
C LEU A 69 19.53 8.12 13.51
N ARG A 70 19.61 7.05 12.72
CA ARG A 70 20.30 5.81 13.14
C ARG A 70 21.78 6.06 13.44
N HIS A 71 22.44 6.89 12.62
CA HIS A 71 23.83 7.27 12.86
C HIS A 71 24.01 8.04 14.18
N ASN A 72 22.99 8.79 14.61
CA ASN A 72 22.95 9.53 15.86
C ASN A 72 22.39 8.71 17.04
N ASP A 73 22.54 7.37 17.01
CA ASP A 73 22.12 6.45 18.06
C ASP A 73 20.61 6.51 18.41
N ALA A 74 19.74 6.97 17.50
CA ALA A 74 18.30 7.04 17.77
C ALA A 74 17.70 5.67 18.15
N ASP A 75 18.20 4.58 17.55
CA ASP A 75 17.79 3.22 17.87
C ASP A 75 18.10 2.82 19.31
N LYS A 76 19.17 3.37 19.89
CA LYS A 76 19.59 3.07 21.27
C LYS A 76 18.74 3.82 22.29
N TYR A 77 18.46 5.09 22.05
CA TYR A 77 17.78 5.96 23.01
C TYR A 77 16.26 5.98 22.85
N HIS A 78 15.75 5.74 21.63
CA HIS A 78 14.33 5.79 21.30
C HIS A 78 13.88 4.63 20.39
N PRO A 79 14.17 3.35 20.76
CA PRO A 79 13.91 2.18 19.91
C PRO A 79 12.45 2.04 19.48
N ALA A 80 11.50 2.30 20.39
CA ALA A 80 10.07 2.21 20.07
C ALA A 80 9.65 3.22 19.00
N LEU A 81 10.17 4.45 19.07
CA LEU A 81 9.80 5.48 18.09
C LEU A 81 10.49 5.25 16.74
N MET A 82 11.71 4.72 16.74
CA MET A 82 12.38 4.27 15.51
C MET A 82 11.62 3.11 14.86
N HIS A 83 11.16 2.14 15.64
CA HIS A 83 10.31 1.07 15.13
C HIS A 83 9.02 1.59 14.51
N ASP A 84 8.32 2.53 15.16
CA ASP A 84 7.11 3.15 14.59
C ASP A 84 7.39 3.85 13.26
N ILE A 85 8.52 4.56 13.16
CA ILE A 85 8.98 5.22 11.92
C ILE A 85 9.24 4.18 10.82
N GLU A 86 9.94 3.10 11.13
CA GLU A 86 10.24 2.02 10.18
C GLU A 86 8.97 1.35 9.67
N MET A 87 8.06 0.99 10.58
CA MET A 87 6.78 0.38 10.20
C MET A 87 5.98 1.30 9.29
N GLN A 88 6.00 2.60 9.56
CA GLN A 88 5.29 3.57 8.75
C GLN A 88 5.97 3.80 7.39
N MET A 89 7.30 3.72 7.32
CA MET A 89 8.05 3.75 6.06
C MET A 89 7.77 2.52 5.19
N ILE A 90 7.66 1.33 5.78
CA ILE A 90 7.25 0.11 5.06
C ILE A 90 5.88 0.30 4.42
N LEU A 91 4.93 0.94 5.12
CA LEU A 91 3.62 1.25 4.54
C LEU A 91 3.72 2.26 3.39
N VAL A 92 4.57 3.28 3.50
CA VAL A 92 4.82 4.23 2.40
C VAL A 92 5.29 3.49 1.15
N GLU A 93 6.30 2.62 1.28
CA GLU A 93 6.89 1.89 0.15
C GLU A 93 5.88 0.91 -0.46
N ARG A 94 5.19 0.13 0.37
CA ARG A 94 4.15 -0.80 -0.07
C ARG A 94 3.03 -0.10 -0.85
N GLU A 95 2.52 1.02 -0.32
CA GLU A 95 1.41 1.75 -0.94
C GLU A 95 1.88 2.43 -2.24
N PHE A 96 3.12 2.93 -2.28
CA PHE A 96 3.68 3.54 -3.48
C PHE A 96 3.86 2.52 -4.62
N GLU A 97 4.42 1.35 -4.31
CA GLU A 97 4.57 0.23 -5.25
C GLU A 97 3.22 -0.33 -5.68
N GLY A 98 2.23 -0.36 -4.77
CA GLY A 98 0.86 -0.74 -5.07
C GLY A 98 0.05 0.31 -5.83
N HIS A 99 0.67 1.44 -6.22
CA HIS A 99 0.04 2.56 -6.91
C HIS A 99 -1.11 3.23 -6.12
N PHE A 100 -1.11 3.08 -4.79
CA PHE A 100 -2.00 3.76 -3.87
C PHE A 100 -1.39 5.11 -3.44
N TYR A 101 -1.21 6.01 -4.42
CA TYR A 101 -0.44 7.24 -4.22
C TYR A 101 -1.04 8.19 -3.17
N LYS A 102 -2.37 8.24 -3.04
CA LYS A 102 -3.01 9.04 -1.99
C LYS A 102 -2.71 8.50 -0.59
N ASP A 103 -2.71 7.17 -0.43
CA ASP A 103 -2.35 6.53 0.84
C ASP A 103 -0.85 6.67 1.11
N THR A 104 -0.03 6.66 0.07
CA THR A 104 1.40 6.98 0.14
C THR A 104 1.63 8.37 0.73
N GLU A 105 0.98 9.41 0.19
CA GLU A 105 1.07 10.78 0.72
C GLU A 105 0.63 10.86 2.19
N ASN A 106 -0.49 10.22 2.52
CA ASN A 106 -1.00 10.20 3.90
C ASN A 106 0.00 9.55 4.86
N ASN A 107 0.66 8.47 4.42
CA ASN A 107 1.67 7.79 5.22
C ASN A 107 2.98 8.57 5.29
N LEU A 108 3.38 9.29 4.23
CA LEU A 108 4.53 10.21 4.24
C LEU A 108 4.35 11.30 5.31
N ILE A 109 3.18 11.93 5.38
CA ILE A 109 2.87 12.93 6.41
C ILE A 109 3.00 12.32 7.82
N LYS A 110 2.53 11.09 8.02
CA LYS A 110 2.66 10.40 9.31
C LYS A 110 4.13 10.15 9.67
N VAL A 111 4.94 9.64 8.74
CA VAL A 111 6.38 9.43 8.96
C VAL A 111 7.07 10.74 9.32
N GLN A 112 6.82 11.81 8.57
CA GLN A 112 7.41 13.13 8.85
C GLN A 112 7.07 13.64 10.26
N ASN A 113 5.81 13.47 10.70
CA ASN A 113 5.42 13.83 12.06
C ASN A 113 6.15 12.99 13.13
N LEU A 114 6.38 11.71 12.87
CA LEU A 114 7.15 10.84 13.78
C LEU A 114 8.63 11.24 13.81
N LEU A 115 9.24 11.56 12.66
CA LEU A 115 10.62 12.05 12.56
C LEU A 115 10.80 13.35 13.37
N ILE A 116 9.90 14.32 13.20
CA ILE A 116 9.93 15.58 13.97
C ILE A 116 9.81 15.30 15.47
N ARG A 117 8.93 14.37 15.87
CA ARG A 117 8.78 13.98 17.28
C ARG A 117 10.06 13.37 17.83
N LEU A 118 10.75 12.55 17.05
CA LEU A 118 11.99 11.90 17.44
C LEU A 118 13.13 12.92 17.57
N GLN A 119 13.29 13.81 16.58
CA GLN A 119 14.28 14.90 16.64
C GLN A 119 14.11 15.74 17.90
N LYS A 120 12.87 16.16 18.22
CA LYS A 120 12.57 16.89 19.46
C LYS A 120 12.90 16.12 20.74
N LYS A 121 12.83 14.79 20.73
CA LYS A 121 13.21 13.96 21.88
C LYS A 121 14.72 13.84 22.00
N MET A 122 15.42 13.69 20.88
CA MET A 122 16.88 13.63 20.83
C MET A 122 17.53 14.94 21.31
N GLU A 123 17.01 16.09 20.88
CA GLU A 123 17.48 17.41 21.34
C GLU A 123 17.39 17.57 22.86
N LYS A 124 16.35 17.01 23.49
CA LYS A 124 16.18 17.07 24.95
C LYS A 124 17.19 16.23 25.73
N HIS A 125 17.86 15.26 25.10
CA HIS A 125 18.84 14.40 25.75
C HIS A 125 20.29 14.88 25.54
N GLN A 126 20.50 15.94 24.75
CA GLN A 126 21.83 16.52 24.48
C GLN A 126 22.21 17.66 25.44
N ILE A 127 21.48 17.85 26.54
CA ILE A 127 21.76 18.84 27.61
C ILE A 127 22.13 18.12 28.90
#